data_AF-A0A9Q1CP11-F1
#
_entry.id   AF-A0A9Q1CP11-F1
#
_cell.length_a   1.000
_cell.length_b   1.000
_cell.length_c   1.000
_cell.angle_alpha   90.00
_cell.angle_beta   90.00
_cell.angle_gamma   90.00
#
_symmetry.space_group_name_H-M   'P 1'
#
loop_
_entity.id
_entity.type
_entity.pdbx_description
1 polymer ?
#
loop_
_entity_poly.entity_id
_entity_poly.type
_entity_poly.pdbx_seq_one_letter_code
_entity_poly.pdbx_strand_id
1 'polypeptide(L)'
;MPCSTVDPGFLAAKKLKELRISKVVNVNERQVLQFLGQCRDMLVAATSKLLVKCPLTYTITRNLACMDPCMMATNKDDCVAKFRRVLHKLVFLKQVNEIDCDSLQWEYEAFLDEAVSRNFSKFKGYSCDDQRLDTFLSMYMNGVPAYDKLWQLTKKLLILSHGQATVERGFSVNAQLIVENMKEKSVVFQRVVHNAIANYGGLLKTPVTKSLLSYAASARRKYMAYLEDQNHQRSLQKSFDSKRRSGENTEQLEAG
;
A
#
# COMPACT_ATOMS: atom_id res chain seq x y z
N MET A 1 13.28 30.18 -2.14
CA MET A 1 14.51 29.97 -1.33
C MET A 1 15.67 30.69 -2.01
N PRO A 2 16.38 31.62 -1.34
CA PRO A 2 17.55 32.30 -1.88
C PRO A 2 18.67 31.32 -2.23
N CYS A 3 19.45 31.56 -3.30
CA CYS A 3 20.57 30.68 -3.66
C CYS A 3 21.69 30.65 -2.60
N SER A 4 21.78 31.69 -1.77
CA SER A 4 22.75 31.80 -0.68
C SER A 4 22.44 30.90 0.53
N THR A 5 21.22 30.39 0.64
CA THR A 5 20.80 29.52 1.76
C THR A 5 20.85 28.03 1.43
N VAL A 6 21.25 27.68 0.20
CA VAL A 6 21.32 26.30 -0.26
C VAL A 6 22.61 25.68 0.26
N ASP A 7 22.50 24.68 1.13
CA ASP A 7 23.65 23.89 1.57
C ASP A 7 23.98 22.81 0.51
N PRO A 8 25.12 22.88 -0.19
CA PRO A 8 25.53 21.86 -1.14
C PRO A 8 26.01 20.57 -0.47
N GLY A 9 26.08 20.54 0.87
CA GLY A 9 26.51 19.40 1.67
C GLY A 9 28.01 19.40 1.94
N PHE A 10 28.41 18.64 2.95
CA PHE A 10 29.76 18.68 3.57
C PHE A 10 30.92 18.54 2.57
N LEU A 11 30.84 17.56 1.66
CA LEU A 11 31.92 17.25 0.74
C LEU A 11 32.04 18.27 -0.41
N ALA A 12 30.89 18.73 -0.93
CA ALA A 12 30.84 19.72 -1.99
C ALA A 12 31.22 21.11 -1.46
N ALA A 13 30.81 21.47 -0.25
CA ALA A 13 31.23 22.70 0.42
C ALA A 13 32.75 22.73 0.67
N LYS A 14 33.35 21.61 1.05
CA LYS A 14 34.81 21.48 1.23
C LYS A 14 35.56 21.68 -0.09
N LYS A 15 35.14 21.00 -1.16
CA LYS A 15 35.74 21.17 -2.50
C LYS A 15 35.58 22.58 -3.07
N LEU A 16 34.44 23.24 -2.85
CA LEU A 16 34.23 24.63 -3.26
C LEU A 16 35.18 25.61 -2.54
N LYS A 17 35.47 25.36 -1.26
CA LYS A 17 36.47 26.14 -0.49
C LYS A 17 37.89 25.90 -1.01
N GLU A 18 38.25 24.64 -1.28
CA GLU A 18 39.57 24.28 -1.83
C GLU A 18 39.79 24.91 -3.22
N LEU A 19 38.77 24.88 -4.09
CA LEU A 19 38.83 25.48 -5.43
C LEU A 19 38.91 27.01 -5.40
N ARG A 20 38.31 27.68 -4.40
CA ARG A 20 38.44 29.13 -4.18
C ARG A 20 39.84 29.56 -3.74
N ILE A 21 40.57 28.68 -3.05
CA ILE A 21 41.93 28.94 -2.54
C ILE A 21 42.99 28.58 -3.61
N SER A 22 42.69 27.62 -4.48
CA SER A 22 43.62 27.21 -5.53
C SER A 22 43.84 28.31 -6.57
N LYS A 23 45.10 28.62 -6.91
CA LYS A 23 45.47 29.55 -7.98
C LYS A 23 45.33 28.96 -9.39
N VAL A 24 44.97 27.69 -9.51
CA VAL A 24 44.94 26.92 -10.77
C VAL A 24 43.61 27.12 -11.52
N VAL A 25 42.50 27.31 -10.79
CA VAL A 25 41.18 27.55 -11.37
C VAL A 25 40.58 28.78 -10.70
N ASN A 26 40.42 29.87 -11.46
CA ASN A 26 39.89 31.12 -10.94
C ASN A 26 38.35 31.03 -10.89
N VAL A 27 37.81 30.41 -9.84
CA VAL A 27 36.36 30.22 -9.68
C VAL A 27 35.71 31.55 -9.27
N ASN A 28 34.97 32.15 -10.20
CA ASN A 28 34.27 33.41 -9.98
C ASN A 28 33.06 33.20 -9.06
N GLU A 29 32.74 34.20 -8.23
CA GLU A 29 31.58 34.19 -7.33
C GLU A 29 30.26 33.96 -8.09
N ARG A 30 30.18 34.44 -9.33
CA ARG A 30 29.07 34.16 -10.25
C ARG A 30 28.89 32.66 -10.55
N GLN A 31 29.98 31.91 -10.70
CA GLN A 31 29.94 30.46 -10.98
C GLN A 31 29.51 29.67 -9.74
N VAL A 32 29.96 30.09 -8.55
CA VAL A 32 29.50 29.48 -7.28
C VAL A 32 28.00 29.72 -7.08
N LEU A 33 27.53 30.94 -7.31
CA LEU A 33 26.09 31.26 -7.22
C LEU A 33 25.27 30.49 -8.27
N GLN A 34 25.81 30.29 -9.47
CA GLN A 34 25.18 29.49 -10.53
C GLN A 34 25.08 28.02 -10.12
N PHE A 35 26.13 27.44 -9.56
CA PHE A 35 26.12 26.06 -9.04
C PHE A 35 25.10 25.89 -7.91
N LEU A 36 25.08 26.80 -6.93
CA LEU A 36 24.08 26.76 -5.85
C LEU A 36 22.65 26.92 -6.38
N GLY A 37 22.47 27.75 -7.41
CA GLY A 37 21.21 27.85 -8.15
C GLY A 37 20.80 26.53 -8.80
N GLN A 38 21.74 25.82 -9.44
CA GLN A 38 21.50 24.50 -10.03
C GLN A 38 21.17 23.44 -8.96
N CYS A 39 21.84 23.45 -7.81
CA CYS A 39 21.50 22.58 -6.68
C CYS A 39 20.08 22.85 -6.16
N ARG A 40 19.69 24.12 -6.04
CA ARG A 40 18.32 24.49 -5.70
C ARG A 40 17.33 23.94 -6.72
N ASP A 41 17.60 24.16 -8.01
CA ASP A 41 16.69 23.77 -9.08
C ASP A 41 16.56 22.23 -9.16
N MET A 42 17.66 21.51 -8.91
CA MET A 42 17.64 20.05 -8.76
C MET A 42 16.77 19.62 -7.57
N LEU A 43 16.95 20.21 -6.39
CA LEU A 43 16.15 19.88 -5.22
C LEU A 43 14.67 20.17 -5.47
N VAL A 44 14.34 21.33 -6.05
CA VAL A 44 12.98 21.69 -6.43
C VAL A 44 12.41 20.69 -7.43
N ALA A 45 13.16 20.31 -8.47
CA ALA A 45 12.72 19.35 -9.47
C ALA A 45 12.51 17.95 -8.86
N ALA A 46 13.42 17.50 -7.99
CA ALA A 46 13.32 16.22 -7.30
C ALA A 46 12.11 16.18 -6.36
N THR A 47 11.95 17.19 -5.50
CA THR A 47 10.80 17.30 -4.59
C THR A 47 9.50 17.42 -5.37
N SER A 48 9.46 18.20 -6.45
CA SER A 48 8.28 18.30 -7.32
C SER A 48 7.93 16.95 -7.95
N LYS A 49 8.92 16.18 -8.40
CA LYS A 49 8.71 14.84 -8.96
C LYS A 49 8.23 13.84 -7.90
N LEU A 50 8.75 13.93 -6.68
CA LEU A 50 8.28 13.15 -5.54
C LEU A 50 6.82 13.49 -5.20
N LEU A 51 6.45 14.77 -5.24
CA LEU A 51 5.08 15.22 -5.02
C LEU A 51 4.11 14.67 -6.07
N VAL A 52 4.50 14.58 -7.35
CA VAL A 52 3.65 13.99 -8.41
C VAL A 52 3.27 12.53 -8.09
N LYS A 53 4.17 11.75 -7.48
CA LYS A 53 3.91 10.36 -7.08
C LYS A 53 3.45 10.23 -5.63
N CYS A 54 3.37 11.33 -4.89
CA CYS A 54 3.08 11.30 -3.47
C CYS A 54 1.59 10.97 -3.25
N PRO A 55 1.25 10.04 -2.34
CA PRO A 55 -0.13 9.77 -1.96
C PRO A 55 -0.88 11.02 -1.46
N LEU A 56 -0.18 12.06 -0.99
CA LEU A 56 -0.78 13.33 -0.53
C LEU A 56 -1.44 14.16 -1.65
N THR A 57 -1.20 13.81 -2.91
CA THR A 57 -1.95 14.33 -4.06
C THR A 57 -3.43 13.97 -3.97
N TYR A 58 -3.75 12.79 -3.41
CA TYR A 58 -5.12 12.35 -3.24
C TYR A 58 -5.77 13.05 -2.05
N THR A 59 -6.93 13.68 -2.31
CA THR A 59 -7.70 14.40 -1.28
C THR A 59 -8.08 13.50 -0.11
N ILE A 60 -8.39 12.22 -0.33
CA ILE A 60 -8.69 11.27 0.76
C ILE A 60 -7.48 11.12 1.66
N THR A 61 -6.32 10.78 1.10
CA THR A 61 -5.09 10.53 1.86
C THR A 61 -4.67 11.74 2.69
N ARG A 62 -4.80 12.96 2.14
CA ARG A 62 -4.48 14.18 2.88
C ARG A 62 -5.45 14.44 4.05
N ASN A 63 -6.73 14.15 3.87
CA ASN A 63 -7.73 14.39 4.92
C ASN A 63 -7.86 13.21 5.90
N LEU A 64 -7.30 12.03 5.59
CA LEU A 64 -7.23 10.89 6.52
C LEU A 64 -6.39 11.17 7.77
N ALA A 65 -5.65 12.28 7.83
CA ALA A 65 -5.07 12.78 9.06
C ALA A 65 -6.10 13.04 10.17
N CYS A 66 -7.41 13.14 9.86
CA CYS A 66 -8.46 13.12 10.88
C CYS A 66 -8.49 11.81 11.69
N MET A 67 -7.89 10.73 11.20
CA MET A 67 -7.76 9.45 11.89
C MET A 67 -6.49 9.35 12.76
N ASP A 68 -5.67 10.40 12.80
CA ASP A 68 -4.47 10.47 13.66
C ASP A 68 -4.86 10.80 15.12
N PRO A 69 -4.60 9.90 16.10
CA PRO A 69 -4.95 10.12 17.49
C PRO A 69 -4.37 11.41 18.09
N CYS A 70 -3.17 11.78 17.68
CA CYS A 70 -2.52 13.00 18.16
C CYS A 70 -3.28 14.25 17.68
N MET A 71 -3.71 14.25 16.41
CA MET A 71 -4.51 15.33 15.83
C MET A 71 -5.92 15.36 16.42
N MET A 72 -6.53 14.19 16.68
CA MET A 72 -7.83 14.11 17.34
C MET A 72 -7.83 14.79 18.72
N ALA A 73 -6.75 14.61 19.49
CA ALA A 73 -6.60 15.25 20.80
C ALA A 73 -6.27 16.74 20.71
N THR A 74 -5.39 17.14 19.79
CA THR A 74 -4.82 18.49 19.78
C THR A 74 -5.58 19.49 18.91
N ASN A 75 -6.26 19.02 17.87
CA ASN A 75 -6.93 19.90 16.91
C ASN A 75 -8.25 19.29 16.41
N LYS A 76 -9.24 19.31 17.30
CA LYS A 76 -10.57 18.72 17.08
C LYS A 76 -11.28 19.31 15.85
N ASP A 77 -11.36 20.63 15.76
CA ASP A 77 -12.13 21.30 14.71
C ASP A 77 -11.59 21.01 13.31
N ASP A 78 -10.27 20.95 13.19
CA ASP A 78 -9.59 20.58 11.95
C ASP A 78 -9.81 19.10 11.59
N CYS A 79 -9.82 18.20 12.58
CA CYS A 79 -10.19 16.80 12.40
C CYS A 79 -11.64 16.66 11.89
N VAL A 80 -12.59 17.39 12.46
CA VAL A 80 -14.00 17.42 12.01
C VAL A 80 -14.11 17.92 10.58
N ALA A 81 -13.44 19.03 10.25
CA ALA A 81 -13.44 19.59 8.90
C ALA A 81 -12.82 18.62 7.87
N LYS A 82 -11.72 17.96 8.24
CA LYS A 82 -11.09 16.92 7.41
C LYS A 82 -11.99 15.70 7.23
N PHE A 83 -12.65 15.23 8.29
CA PHE A 83 -13.56 14.09 8.22
C PHE A 83 -14.74 14.38 7.29
N ARG A 84 -15.32 15.58 7.35
CA ARG A 84 -16.37 16.03 6.42
C ARG A 84 -15.91 15.96 4.95
N ARG A 85 -14.68 16.39 4.66
CA ARG A 85 -14.09 16.28 3.32
C ARG A 85 -13.91 14.82 2.88
N VAL A 86 -13.59 13.91 3.81
CA VAL A 86 -13.54 12.47 3.54
C VAL A 86 -14.94 11.95 3.18
N LEU A 87 -15.96 12.27 3.98
CA LEU A 87 -17.35 11.85 3.71
C LEU A 87 -17.84 12.31 2.33
N HIS A 88 -17.68 13.60 1.99
CA HIS A 88 -18.04 14.09 0.65
C HIS A 88 -17.37 13.31 -0.47
N LYS A 89 -16.09 12.94 -0.28
CA LYS A 89 -15.38 12.16 -1.30
C LYS A 89 -15.86 10.72 -1.38
N LEU A 90 -16.23 10.11 -0.26
CA LEU A 90 -16.78 8.76 -0.21
C LEU A 90 -18.19 8.68 -0.82
N VAL A 91 -19.02 9.70 -0.61
CA VAL A 91 -20.31 9.86 -1.29
C VAL A 91 -20.11 9.95 -2.79
N PHE A 92 -19.21 10.81 -3.26
CA PHE A 92 -18.87 10.92 -4.68
C PHE A 92 -18.41 9.58 -5.29
N LEU A 93 -17.67 8.78 -4.51
CA LEU A 93 -17.22 7.44 -4.91
C LEU A 93 -18.27 6.33 -4.69
N LYS A 94 -19.49 6.68 -4.29
CA LYS A 94 -20.59 5.76 -3.97
C LYS A 94 -20.23 4.69 -2.94
N GLN A 95 -19.31 5.01 -2.02
CA GLN A 95 -18.88 4.11 -0.94
C GLN A 95 -19.70 4.30 0.35
N VAL A 96 -20.36 5.46 0.49
CA VAL A 96 -21.23 5.84 1.61
C VAL A 96 -22.48 6.49 1.03
N ASN A 97 -23.64 6.19 1.62
CA ASN A 97 -24.90 6.83 1.26
C ASN A 97 -25.01 8.20 1.91
N GLU A 98 -25.57 9.17 1.19
CA GLU A 98 -25.75 10.54 1.70
C GLU A 98 -26.59 10.57 2.99
N ILE A 99 -27.58 9.69 3.09
CA ILE A 99 -28.48 9.57 4.25
C ILE A 99 -27.72 9.24 5.55
N ASP A 100 -26.60 8.52 5.45
CA ASP A 100 -25.80 8.14 6.62
C ASP A 100 -24.77 9.20 7.03
N CYS A 101 -24.55 10.24 6.21
CA CYS A 101 -23.48 11.22 6.45
C CYS A 101 -23.68 12.05 7.71
N ASP A 102 -24.91 12.50 7.98
CA ASP A 102 -25.20 13.28 9.19
C ASP A 102 -25.02 12.44 10.46
N SER A 103 -25.43 11.17 10.42
CA SER A 103 -25.18 10.23 11.52
C SER A 103 -23.68 10.01 11.73
N LEU A 104 -22.92 9.77 10.66
CA LEU A 104 -21.47 9.56 10.75
C LEU A 104 -20.72 10.79 11.26
N GLN A 105 -21.12 11.98 10.81
CA GLN A 105 -20.59 13.26 11.27
C GLN A 105 -20.83 13.42 12.77
N TRP A 106 -22.05 13.15 13.24
CA TRP A 106 -22.40 13.18 14.65
C TRP A 106 -21.58 12.18 15.47
N GLU A 107 -21.54 10.90 15.05
CA GLU A 107 -20.81 9.86 15.77
C GLU A 107 -19.32 10.21 15.91
N TYR A 108 -18.74 10.82 14.87
CA TYR A 108 -17.34 11.26 14.91
C TYR A 108 -17.13 12.44 15.87
N GLU A 109 -17.99 13.46 15.85
CA GLU A 109 -17.91 14.59 16.77
C GLU A 109 -18.09 14.14 18.23
N ALA A 110 -19.08 13.27 18.48
CA ALA A 110 -19.30 12.66 19.80
C ALA A 110 -18.09 11.83 20.26
N PHE A 111 -17.46 11.07 19.36
CA PHE A 111 -16.25 10.32 19.67
C PHE A 111 -15.10 11.24 20.13
N LEU A 112 -14.91 12.37 19.45
CA LEU A 112 -13.90 13.35 19.83
C LEU A 112 -14.22 14.01 21.19
N ASP A 113 -15.47 14.37 21.43
CA ASP A 113 -15.89 15.02 22.67
C ASP A 113 -15.90 14.09 23.88
N GLU A 114 -16.25 12.82 23.68
CA GLU A 114 -16.40 11.89 24.79
C GLU A 114 -15.17 10.98 24.95
N ALA A 115 -14.86 10.18 23.94
CA ALA A 115 -13.83 9.15 24.07
C ALA A 115 -12.42 9.75 24.05
N VAL A 116 -12.14 10.67 23.13
CA VAL A 116 -10.82 11.29 22.99
C VAL A 116 -10.54 12.24 24.15
N SER A 117 -11.49 13.12 24.49
CA SER A 117 -11.30 14.07 25.61
C SER A 117 -11.12 13.36 26.95
N ARG A 118 -11.85 12.26 27.22
CA ARG A 118 -11.64 11.45 28.45
C ARG A 118 -10.27 10.77 28.48
N ASN A 119 -9.69 10.46 27.32
CA ASN A 119 -8.42 9.75 27.19
C ASN A 119 -7.31 10.63 26.58
N PHE A 120 -7.38 11.95 26.79
CA PHE A 120 -6.55 12.94 26.11
C PHE A 120 -5.04 12.61 26.14
N SER A 121 -4.50 12.19 27.28
CA SER A 121 -3.08 11.85 27.44
C SER A 121 -2.68 10.65 26.57
N LYS A 122 -3.54 9.63 26.45
CA LYS A 122 -3.28 8.44 25.63
C LYS A 122 -3.33 8.76 24.14
N PHE A 123 -4.25 9.63 23.72
CA PHE A 123 -4.36 10.05 22.32
C PHE A 123 -3.21 11.00 21.93
N LYS A 124 -2.86 11.96 22.77
CA LYS A 124 -1.74 12.89 22.53
C LYS A 124 -0.37 12.20 22.56
N GLY A 125 -0.22 11.16 23.39
CA GLY A 125 1.00 10.37 23.51
C GLY A 125 1.06 9.16 22.58
N TYR A 126 0.14 9.03 21.62
CA TYR A 126 0.12 7.89 20.71
C TYR A 126 1.35 7.88 19.80
N SER A 127 1.97 6.70 19.67
CA SER A 127 3.07 6.44 18.74
C SER A 127 2.77 5.18 17.93
N CYS A 128 2.97 5.25 16.62
CA CYS A 128 2.80 4.11 15.72
C CYS A 128 3.88 3.03 15.91
N ASP A 129 4.98 3.36 16.57
CA ASP A 129 6.07 2.41 16.87
C ASP A 129 5.70 1.50 18.05
N ASP A 130 4.94 2.02 19.00
CA ASP A 130 4.54 1.29 20.22
C ASP A 130 3.28 0.44 19.98
N GLN A 131 2.29 1.00 19.27
CA GLN A 131 1.01 0.33 19.05
C GLN A 131 0.47 0.62 17.65
N ARG A 132 -0.10 -0.41 17.02
CA ARG A 132 -0.78 -0.25 15.73
C ARG A 132 -2.04 0.60 15.88
N LEU A 133 -2.28 1.47 14.90
CA LEU A 133 -3.41 2.40 14.88
C LEU A 133 -4.77 1.71 14.92
N ASP A 134 -4.93 0.64 14.15
CA ASP A 134 -6.16 -0.15 14.09
C ASP A 134 -6.50 -0.76 15.45
N THR A 135 -5.51 -1.38 16.10
CA THR A 135 -5.66 -1.92 17.45
C THR A 135 -6.00 -0.81 18.45
N PHE A 136 -5.31 0.32 18.40
CA PHE A 136 -5.55 1.44 19.31
C PHE A 136 -6.96 2.01 19.18
N LEU A 137 -7.40 2.37 17.97
CA LEU A 137 -8.75 2.91 17.74
C LEU A 137 -9.85 1.88 18.07
N SER A 138 -9.59 0.59 17.84
CA SER A 138 -10.54 -0.46 18.18
C SER A 138 -10.86 -0.50 19.67
N MET A 139 -9.91 -0.15 20.55
CA MET A 139 -10.15 -0.14 22.00
C MET A 139 -11.21 0.88 22.43
N TYR A 140 -11.47 1.91 21.61
CA TYR A 140 -12.39 3.00 21.95
C TYR A 140 -13.66 3.02 21.10
N MET A 141 -13.62 2.50 19.87
CA MET A 141 -14.77 2.47 18.96
C MET A 141 -15.46 1.10 18.90
N ASN A 142 -14.71 -0.01 19.04
CA ASN A 142 -15.26 -1.34 18.82
C ASN A 142 -16.14 -1.78 20.01
N GLY A 143 -17.36 -2.24 19.71
CA GLY A 143 -18.30 -2.70 20.73
C GLY A 143 -19.04 -1.59 21.46
N VAL A 144 -18.88 -0.32 21.05
CA VAL A 144 -19.63 0.82 21.56
C VAL A 144 -20.77 1.15 20.59
N PRO A 145 -22.06 0.96 20.95
CA PRO A 145 -23.18 1.18 20.04
C PRO A 145 -23.26 2.61 19.47
N ALA A 146 -22.78 3.60 20.23
CA ALA A 146 -22.76 5.00 19.82
C ALA A 146 -21.82 5.29 18.64
N TYR A 147 -20.90 4.38 18.31
CA TYR A 147 -19.88 4.57 17.26
C TYR A 147 -19.87 3.44 16.23
N ASP A 148 -20.92 2.61 16.16
CA ASP A 148 -20.88 1.41 15.32
C ASP A 148 -20.75 1.75 13.84
N LYS A 149 -21.53 2.70 13.32
CA LYS A 149 -21.43 3.10 11.90
C LYS A 149 -20.07 3.73 11.62
N LEU A 150 -19.60 4.59 12.53
CA LEU A 150 -18.27 5.19 12.46
C LEU A 150 -17.19 4.11 12.41
N TRP A 151 -17.27 3.08 13.27
CA TRP A 151 -16.28 2.00 13.30
C TRP A 151 -16.29 1.16 12.01
N GLN A 152 -17.46 0.86 11.45
CA GLN A 152 -17.54 0.19 10.14
C GLN A 152 -16.85 1.01 9.05
N LEU A 153 -17.05 2.33 9.05
CA LEU A 153 -16.37 3.22 8.12
C LEU A 153 -14.86 3.29 8.38
N THR A 154 -14.44 3.45 9.63
CA THR A 154 -13.03 3.50 10.04
C THR A 154 -12.28 2.25 9.59
N LYS A 155 -12.87 1.06 9.71
CA LYS A 155 -12.29 -0.17 9.16
C LYS A 155 -12.04 -0.08 7.66
N LYS A 156 -13.01 0.41 6.88
CA LYS A 156 -12.83 0.61 5.42
C LYS A 156 -11.70 1.62 5.15
N LEU A 157 -11.67 2.73 5.89
CA LEU A 157 -10.64 3.76 5.75
C LEU A 157 -9.22 3.24 6.07
N LEU A 158 -9.08 2.42 7.11
CA LEU A 158 -7.80 1.80 7.49
C LEU A 158 -7.31 0.75 6.48
N ILE A 159 -8.22 0.22 5.63
CA ILE A 159 -7.90 -0.73 4.55
C ILE A 159 -7.54 0.01 3.24
N LEU A 160 -7.89 1.29 3.09
CA LEU A 160 -7.50 2.09 1.93
C LEU A 160 -5.98 2.24 1.91
N SER A 161 -5.33 1.31 1.19
CA SER A 161 -3.89 1.13 1.16
C SER A 161 -3.11 2.44 1.05
N HIS A 162 -2.23 2.68 2.02
CA HIS A 162 -1.18 3.70 1.93
C HIS A 162 0.05 3.12 1.20
N GLY A 163 -0.04 3.01 -0.13
CA GLY A 163 1.10 2.77 -1.01
C GLY A 163 1.43 1.30 -1.32
N GLN A 164 2.47 1.12 -2.14
CA GLN A 164 2.94 -0.18 -2.63
C GLN A 164 3.67 -1.02 -1.57
N ALA A 165 3.91 -0.50 -0.35
CA ALA A 165 4.73 -1.16 0.67
C ALA A 165 4.25 -2.56 1.07
N THR A 166 2.93 -2.81 1.11
CA THR A 166 2.38 -4.15 1.36
C THR A 166 2.60 -5.08 0.16
N VAL A 167 2.50 -4.56 -1.06
CA VAL A 167 2.77 -5.30 -2.30
C VAL A 167 4.27 -5.61 -2.40
N GLU A 168 5.14 -4.66 -2.08
CA GLU A 168 6.60 -4.80 -2.07
C GLU A 168 7.09 -5.76 -0.97
N ARG A 169 6.51 -5.72 0.24
CA ARG A 169 6.71 -6.79 1.24
C ARG A 169 6.21 -8.13 0.72
N GLY A 170 5.08 -8.13 0.01
CA GLY A 170 4.56 -9.29 -0.71
C GLY A 170 5.60 -9.87 -1.68
N PHE A 171 6.25 -9.02 -2.48
CA PHE A 171 7.31 -9.39 -3.42
C PHE A 171 8.55 -9.92 -2.72
N SER A 172 9.02 -9.29 -1.63
CA SER A 172 10.18 -9.80 -0.88
C SER A 172 9.94 -11.19 -0.31
N VAL A 173 8.74 -11.46 0.23
CA VAL A 173 8.39 -12.79 0.74
C VAL A 173 8.16 -13.78 -0.41
N ASN A 174 7.61 -13.33 -1.54
CA ASN A 174 7.49 -14.16 -2.73
C ASN A 174 8.85 -14.54 -3.31
N ALA A 175 9.82 -13.62 -3.31
CA ALA A 175 11.18 -13.88 -3.78
C ALA A 175 11.88 -14.99 -2.96
N GLN A 176 11.56 -15.12 -1.67
CA GLN A 176 12.05 -16.21 -0.83
C GLN A 176 11.35 -17.56 -1.10
N LEU A 177 10.13 -17.53 -1.65
CA LEU A 177 9.34 -18.74 -1.94
C LEU A 177 9.53 -19.22 -3.40
N ILE A 178 9.88 -18.33 -4.32
CA ILE A 178 10.02 -18.66 -5.74
C ILE A 178 11.30 -19.47 -5.97
N VAL A 179 11.14 -20.65 -6.58
CA VAL A 179 12.22 -21.47 -7.14
C VAL A 179 12.11 -21.42 -8.67
N GLU A 180 13.24 -21.58 -9.38
CA GLU A 180 13.28 -21.64 -10.83
C GLU A 180 12.27 -22.66 -11.40
N ASN A 181 11.61 -22.31 -12.50
CA ASN A 181 10.63 -23.15 -13.22
C ASN A 181 9.33 -23.49 -12.45
N MET A 182 8.92 -22.70 -11.46
CA MET A 182 7.60 -22.85 -10.84
C MET A 182 6.47 -22.29 -11.70
N LYS A 183 5.35 -23.03 -11.77
CA LYS A 183 4.09 -22.55 -12.34
C LYS A 183 3.40 -21.58 -11.38
N GLU A 184 2.66 -20.62 -11.91
CA GLU A 184 1.89 -19.62 -11.13
C GLU A 184 1.03 -20.26 -10.03
N LYS A 185 0.28 -21.32 -10.36
CA LYS A 185 -0.55 -22.05 -9.38
C LYS A 185 0.29 -22.54 -8.18
N SER A 186 1.50 -23.05 -8.41
CA SER A 186 2.38 -23.52 -7.36
C SER A 186 2.84 -22.38 -6.45
N VAL A 187 3.16 -21.21 -7.02
CA VAL A 187 3.52 -20.00 -6.26
C VAL A 187 2.38 -19.57 -5.35
N VAL A 188 1.15 -19.52 -5.89
CA VAL A 188 -0.05 -19.15 -5.13
C VAL A 188 -0.28 -20.12 -3.97
N PHE A 189 -0.20 -21.43 -4.22
CA PHE A 189 -0.39 -22.44 -3.17
C PHE A 189 0.66 -22.35 -2.07
N GLN A 190 1.94 -22.23 -2.42
CA GLN A 190 3.01 -22.05 -1.42
C GLN A 190 2.79 -20.80 -0.59
N ARG A 191 2.34 -19.70 -1.22
CA ARG A 191 2.07 -18.46 -0.49
C ARG A 191 0.89 -18.60 0.48
N VAL A 192 -0.16 -19.31 0.08
CA VAL A 192 -1.30 -19.61 0.97
C VAL A 192 -0.86 -20.42 2.17
N VAL A 193 -0.03 -21.46 1.97
CA VAL A 193 0.52 -22.28 3.06
C VAL A 193 1.40 -21.45 3.99
N HIS A 194 2.33 -20.66 3.42
CA HIS A 194 3.20 -19.78 4.20
C HIS A 194 2.40 -18.79 5.06
N ASN A 195 1.40 -18.13 4.49
CA ASN A 195 0.54 -17.19 5.21
C ASN A 195 -0.26 -17.89 6.33
N ALA A 196 -0.77 -19.11 6.07
CA ALA A 196 -1.48 -19.88 7.08
C ALA A 196 -0.57 -20.22 8.27
N ILE A 197 0.64 -20.72 8.01
CA ILE A 197 1.63 -21.05 9.06
C ILE A 197 2.03 -19.81 9.85
N ALA A 198 2.26 -18.68 9.16
CA ALA A 198 2.59 -17.41 9.80
C ALA A 198 1.46 -16.91 10.71
N ASN A 199 0.20 -17.03 10.28
CA ASN A 199 -0.97 -16.66 11.08
C ASN A 199 -1.12 -17.48 12.36
N TYR A 200 -0.74 -18.76 12.35
CA TYR A 200 -0.70 -19.60 13.56
C TYR A 200 0.52 -19.33 14.45
N GLY A 201 1.43 -18.43 14.06
CA GLY A 201 2.62 -18.08 14.83
C GLY A 201 3.76 -19.09 14.66
N GLY A 202 3.80 -19.80 13.53
CA GLY A 202 4.87 -20.73 13.16
C GLY A 202 4.41 -22.17 13.01
N LEU A 203 5.31 -23.01 12.47
CA LEU A 203 5.01 -24.40 12.13
C LEU A 203 4.57 -25.23 13.34
N LEU A 204 5.24 -25.04 14.48
CA LEU A 204 4.97 -25.79 15.71
C LEU A 204 3.60 -25.48 16.34
N LYS A 205 3.04 -24.30 16.06
CA LYS A 205 1.75 -23.86 16.59
C LYS A 205 0.60 -24.10 15.61
N THR A 206 0.90 -24.57 14.40
CA THR A 206 -0.11 -24.83 13.38
C THR A 206 -0.85 -26.14 13.69
N PRO A 207 -2.17 -26.12 13.93
CA PRO A 207 -2.91 -27.31 14.31
C PRO A 207 -3.06 -28.27 13.12
N VAL A 208 -2.71 -29.54 13.33
CA VAL A 208 -2.94 -30.59 12.34
C VAL A 208 -4.38 -31.08 12.46
N THR A 209 -5.26 -30.53 11.63
CA THR A 209 -6.68 -30.90 11.62
C THR A 209 -6.93 -32.22 10.89
N LYS A 210 -8.00 -32.94 11.28
CA LYS A 210 -8.43 -34.17 10.58
C LYS A 210 -8.75 -33.93 9.11
N SER A 211 -9.27 -32.75 8.77
CA SER A 211 -9.51 -32.33 7.38
C SER A 211 -8.21 -32.19 6.60
N LEU A 212 -7.15 -31.62 7.19
CA LEU A 212 -5.84 -31.52 6.56
C LEU A 212 -5.24 -32.90 6.26
N LEU A 213 -5.36 -33.84 7.20
CA LEU A 213 -4.91 -35.24 7.02
C LEU A 213 -5.66 -35.95 5.90
N SER A 214 -6.99 -35.79 5.84
CA SER A 214 -7.82 -36.36 4.76
C SER A 214 -7.46 -35.77 3.39
N TYR A 215 -7.20 -34.46 3.34
CA TYR A 215 -6.73 -33.79 2.13
C TYR A 215 -5.35 -34.29 1.69
N ALA A 216 -4.41 -34.46 2.62
CA ALA A 216 -3.09 -35.00 2.34
C ALA A 216 -3.16 -36.44 1.79
N ALA A 217 -3.98 -37.29 2.41
CA ALA A 217 -4.22 -38.66 1.96
C ALA A 217 -4.80 -38.73 0.54
N SER A 218 -5.60 -37.73 0.15
CA SER A 218 -6.20 -37.64 -1.18
C SER A 218 -5.38 -36.83 -2.20
N ALA A 219 -4.27 -36.22 -1.79
CA ALA A 219 -3.50 -35.29 -2.62
C ALA A 219 -2.96 -35.96 -3.89
N ARG A 220 -2.45 -37.20 -3.78
CA ARG A 220 -1.94 -37.96 -4.93
C ARG A 220 -3.03 -38.23 -5.97
N ARG A 221 -4.23 -38.63 -5.53
CA ARG A 221 -5.37 -38.86 -6.45
C ARG A 221 -5.76 -37.58 -7.18
N LYS A 222 -5.86 -36.46 -6.46
CA LYS A 222 -6.16 -35.15 -7.05
C LYS A 222 -5.09 -34.70 -8.05
N TYR A 223 -3.82 -34.97 -7.75
CA TYR A 223 -2.72 -34.66 -8.66
C TYR A 223 -2.78 -35.50 -9.95
N MET A 224 -3.08 -36.79 -9.85
CA MET A 224 -3.23 -37.65 -11.04
C MET A 224 -4.40 -37.19 -11.92
N ALA A 225 -5.56 -36.89 -11.33
CA ALA A 225 -6.71 -36.36 -12.06
C ALA A 225 -6.37 -35.03 -12.77
N TYR A 226 -5.57 -34.16 -12.14
CA TYR A 226 -5.09 -32.92 -12.77
C TYR A 226 -4.15 -33.18 -13.95
N LEU A 227 -3.27 -34.18 -13.89
CA LEU A 227 -2.39 -34.54 -15.00
C LEU A 227 -3.17 -35.11 -16.19
N GLU A 228 -4.19 -35.92 -15.92
CA GLU A 228 -5.10 -36.46 -16.94
C GLU A 228 -5.85 -35.34 -17.67
N ASP A 229 -6.42 -34.40 -16.93
CA ASP A 229 -7.10 -33.22 -17.48
C ASP A 229 -6.15 -32.33 -18.31
N GLN A 230 -4.92 -32.10 -17.83
CA GLN A 230 -3.90 -31.37 -18.58
C GLN A 230 -3.50 -32.08 -19.89
N ASN A 231 -3.40 -33.41 -19.88
CA ASN A 231 -3.09 -34.18 -21.07
C ASN A 231 -4.25 -34.17 -22.06
N HIS A 232 -5.49 -34.23 -21.58
CA HIS A 232 -6.69 -34.11 -22.40
C HIS A 232 -6.80 -32.73 -23.04
N GLN A 233 -6.59 -31.65 -22.28
CA GLN A 233 -6.58 -30.29 -22.82
C GLN A 233 -5.48 -30.11 -23.88
N ARG A 234 -4.30 -30.69 -23.68
CA ARG A 234 -3.22 -30.65 -24.67
C ARG A 234 -3.54 -31.43 -25.94
N SER A 235 -4.21 -32.58 -25.85
CA SER A 235 -4.61 -33.35 -27.04
C SER A 235 -5.72 -32.63 -27.82
N LEU A 236 -6.68 -32.02 -27.12
CA LEU A 236 -7.70 -31.17 -27.74
C LEU A 236 -7.09 -29.96 -28.44
N GLN A 237 -6.16 -29.26 -27.79
CA GLN A 237 -5.47 -28.11 -28.37
C GLN A 237 -4.72 -28.51 -29.65
N LYS A 238 -3.97 -29.62 -29.63
CA LYS A 238 -3.26 -30.13 -30.82
C LYS A 238 -4.21 -30.52 -31.95
N SER A 239 -5.36 -31.11 -31.63
CA SER A 239 -6.39 -31.44 -32.62
C SER A 239 -6.99 -30.19 -33.24
N PHE A 240 -7.25 -29.15 -32.44
CA PHE A 240 -7.76 -27.87 -32.89
C PHE A 240 -6.76 -27.12 -33.78
N ASP A 241 -5.48 -27.08 -33.38
CA ASP A 241 -4.40 -26.46 -34.15
C ASP A 241 -4.14 -27.19 -35.47
N SER A 242 -4.24 -28.53 -35.48
CA SER A 242 -4.15 -29.31 -36.72
C SER A 242 -5.31 -29.02 -37.67
N LYS A 243 -6.55 -28.90 -37.15
CA LYS A 243 -7.73 -28.56 -37.95
C LYS A 243 -7.65 -27.14 -38.53
N ARG A 244 -7.15 -26.17 -37.77
CA ARG A 244 -6.88 -24.80 -38.25
C ARG A 244 -5.88 -24.79 -39.41
N ARG A 245 -4.75 -25.49 -39.26
CA ARG A 245 -3.72 -25.57 -40.32
C ARG A 245 -4.22 -26.29 -41.58
N SER A 246 -5.07 -27.31 -41.43
CA SER A 246 -5.69 -27.98 -42.57
C SER A 246 -6.71 -27.08 -43.29
N GLY A 247 -7.50 -26.29 -42.55
CA GLY A 247 -8.46 -25.32 -43.12
C GLY A 247 -7.77 -24.17 -43.86
N GLU A 248 -6.70 -23.61 -43.28
CA GLU A 248 -5.88 -22.55 -43.90
C GLU A 248 -5.20 -23.03 -45.21
N ASN A 249 -4.90 -24.34 -45.32
CA ASN A 249 -4.34 -24.93 -46.55
C ASN A 249 -5.40 -25.23 -47.62
N THR A 250 -6.64 -25.56 -47.25
CA THR A 250 -7.74 -25.78 -48.22
C THR A 250 -8.23 -24.46 -48.82
N GLU A 251 -8.31 -23.38 -48.02
CA GLU A 251 -8.70 -22.05 -48.52
C GLU A 251 -7.67 -21.46 -49.51
N GLN A 252 -6.39 -21.85 -49.42
CA GLN A 252 -5.35 -21.43 -50.37
C GLN A 252 -5.38 -22.22 -51.69
N LEU A 253 -5.96 -23.43 -51.70
CA LEU A 253 -6.09 -24.26 -52.90
C LEU A 253 -7.36 -23.95 -53.71
N GLU A 254 -8.38 -23.36 -53.10
CA GLU A 254 -9.62 -22.94 -53.79
C GLU A 254 -9.54 -21.51 -54.38
N ALA A 255 -8.46 -20.77 -54.08
CA ALA A 255 -8.25 -19.39 -54.52
C ALA A 255 -7.21 -19.23 -55.66
N GLY A 256 -6.73 -20.33 -56.25
CA GLY A 256 -5.81 -20.35 -57.40
C GLY A 256 -6.45 -21.01 -58.61
#